data_AF-A0A380LK08-F1
#
_entry.id   AF-A0A380LK08-F1
#
_cell.length_a   1.000
_cell.length_b   1.000
_cell.length_c   1.000
_cell.angle_alpha   90.00
_cell.angle_beta   90.00
_cell.angle_gamma   90.00
#
_symmetry.space_group_name_H-M   'P 1'
#
loop_
_entity.id
_entity.type
_entity.pdbx_description
1 polymer ?
#
loop_
_entity_poly.entity_id
_entity_poly.type
_entity_poly.pdbx_seq_one_letter_code
_entity_poly.pdbx_strand_id
1 'polypeptide(L)'
;MQLSIVFLITSFFTFIFIILKIRKNGLNIDDSIIWIIWGILLLILSLFPQIPTYISDILGFMSTSNFIFSIFIFFLYILLFVQSIQISKLKEKQKELIQKLSLKEKNERDSKK
;
A
#
# COMPACT_ATOMS: atom_id res chain seq x y z
N MET A 1 30.96 -15.05 -6.86
CA MET A 1 30.64 -15.55 -5.50
C MET A 1 30.01 -14.50 -4.56
N GLN A 2 29.57 -13.32 -5.02
CA GLN A 2 28.97 -12.29 -4.15
C GLN A 2 27.43 -12.19 -4.25
N LEU A 3 26.80 -12.66 -5.34
CA LEU A 3 25.34 -12.56 -5.52
C LEU A 3 24.53 -13.51 -4.61
N SER A 4 25.05 -14.71 -4.34
CA SER A 4 24.30 -15.74 -3.58
C SER A 4 24.04 -15.33 -2.12
N ILE A 5 24.97 -14.59 -1.51
CA ILE A 5 24.84 -14.07 -0.14
C ILE A 5 23.81 -12.94 -0.07
N VAL A 6 23.75 -12.09 -1.10
CA VAL A 6 22.72 -11.05 -1.20
C VAL A 6 21.34 -11.68 -1.33
N PHE A 7 21.18 -12.71 -2.16
CA PHE A 7 19.90 -13.43 -2.28
C PHE A 7 19.47 -14.12 -0.98
N LEU A 8 20.41 -14.69 -0.23
CA LEU A 8 20.11 -15.38 1.04
C LEU A 8 19.69 -14.38 2.13
N ILE A 9 20.39 -13.24 2.24
CA ILE A 9 20.05 -12.16 3.18
C ILE A 9 18.69 -11.54 2.82
N THR A 10 18.44 -11.27 1.53
CA THR A 10 17.17 -10.71 1.06
C THR A 10 16.00 -11.67 1.31
N SER A 11 16.18 -12.97 1.06
CA SER A 11 15.16 -13.98 1.35
C SER A 11 14.82 -14.04 2.84
N PHE A 12 15.84 -14.06 3.70
CA PHE A 12 15.67 -14.11 5.16
C PHE A 12 14.97 -12.85 5.70
N PHE A 13 15.37 -11.67 5.21
CA PHE A 13 14.76 -10.40 5.61
C PHE A 13 13.30 -10.30 5.18
N THR A 14 12.97 -10.80 4.00
CA THR A 14 11.60 -10.78 3.49
C THR A 14 10.68 -11.71 4.26
N PHE A 15 11.19 -12.89 4.64
CA PHE A 15 10.45 -13.85 5.45
C PHE A 15 10.11 -13.28 6.85
N ILE A 16 11.08 -12.63 7.48
CA ILE A 16 10.89 -11.93 8.77
C ILE A 16 9.93 -10.74 8.65
N PHE A 17 10.01 -9.98 7.55
CA PHE A 17 9.12 -8.85 7.31
C PHE A 17 7.66 -9.29 7.16
N ILE A 18 7.42 -10.38 6.41
CA ILE A 18 6.08 -10.95 6.23
C ILE A 18 5.49 -11.42 7.57
N ILE A 19 6.29 -12.13 8.39
CA ILE A 19 5.85 -12.66 9.69
C ILE A 19 5.56 -11.52 10.69
N LEU A 20 6.43 -10.50 10.75
CA LEU A 20 6.23 -9.35 11.64
C LEU A 20 5.01 -8.52 11.24
N LYS A 21 4.73 -8.41 9.93
CA LYS A 21 3.58 -7.65 9.42
C LYS A 21 2.24 -8.39 9.61
N ILE A 22 2.24 -9.73 9.50
CA ILE A 22 1.07 -10.57 9.76
C ILE A 22 0.69 -10.59 11.25
N ARG A 23 1.67 -10.53 12.16
CA ARG A 23 1.40 -10.68 13.60
C ARG A 23 0.97 -9.40 14.32
N LYS A 24 1.28 -8.20 13.79
CA LYS A 24 1.24 -6.98 14.61
C LYS A 24 -0.11 -6.28 14.68
N ASN A 25 -0.96 -6.30 13.65
CA ASN A 25 -2.21 -5.54 13.73
C ASN A 25 -3.30 -6.22 12.93
N GLY A 26 -4.43 -6.53 13.56
CA GLY A 26 -5.72 -6.76 12.90
C GLY A 26 -6.17 -5.53 12.11
N LEU A 27 -5.44 -5.21 11.04
CA LEU A 27 -5.81 -4.27 10.01
C LEU A 27 -6.75 -5.02 9.09
N ASN A 28 -7.88 -4.38 8.77
CA ASN A 28 -8.88 -4.89 7.84
C ASN A 28 -8.17 -5.55 6.64
N ILE A 29 -8.52 -6.80 6.38
CA ILE A 29 -7.86 -7.71 5.44
C ILE A 29 -7.68 -7.04 4.06
N ASP A 30 -8.57 -6.11 3.71
CA ASP A 30 -8.59 -5.34 2.47
C ASP A 30 -7.34 -4.48 2.23
N ASP A 31 -6.89 -3.72 3.24
CA ASP A 31 -5.72 -2.83 3.07
C ASP A 31 -4.41 -3.62 3.05
N SER A 32 -4.36 -4.74 3.76
CA SER A 32 -3.19 -5.60 3.82
C SER A 32 -2.92 -6.33 2.50
N ILE A 33 -3.96 -6.65 1.72
CA ILE A 33 -3.84 -7.33 0.43
C ILE A 33 -3.00 -6.52 -0.56
N ILE A 34 -3.24 -5.21 -0.69
CA ILE A 34 -2.45 -4.34 -1.57
C ILE A 34 -0.97 -4.44 -1.19
N TRP A 35 -0.66 -4.26 0.09
CA TRP A 35 0.73 -4.31 0.56
C TRP A 35 1.40 -5.69 0.41
N ILE A 36 0.64 -6.78 0.51
CA ILE A 36 1.16 -8.15 0.29
C ILE A 36 1.49 -8.37 -1.18
N ILE A 37 0.60 -7.96 -2.09
CA ILE A 37 0.83 -8.02 -3.54
C ILE A 37 2.08 -7.20 -3.90
N TRP A 38 2.29 -6.04 -3.27
CA TRP A 38 3.51 -5.25 -3.43
C TRP A 38 4.77 -5.94 -2.93
N GLY A 39 4.71 -6.57 -1.76
CA GLY A 39 5.82 -7.37 -1.24
C GLY A 39 6.23 -8.49 -2.20
N ILE A 40 5.25 -9.17 -2.78
CA ILE A 40 5.48 -10.24 -3.77
C ILE A 40 6.07 -9.69 -5.07
N LEU A 41 5.52 -8.59 -5.59
CA LEU A 41 6.02 -7.96 -6.82
C LEU A 41 7.47 -7.49 -6.67
N LEU A 42 7.82 -6.90 -5.51
CA LEU A 42 9.19 -6.52 -5.19
C LEU A 42 10.13 -7.71 -5.01
N LEU A 43 9.66 -8.81 -4.41
CA LEU A 43 10.41 -10.06 -4.32
C LEU A 43 10.77 -10.59 -5.71
N ILE A 44 9.81 -10.60 -6.63
CA ILE A 44 10.01 -11.07 -8.00
C ILE A 44 11.01 -10.17 -8.73
N LEU A 45 10.85 -8.85 -8.65
CA LEU A 45 11.80 -7.89 -9.24
C LEU A 45 13.21 -8.01 -8.64
N SER A 46 13.32 -8.31 -7.35
CA SER A 46 14.60 -8.51 -6.67
C SER A 46 15.26 -9.85 -7.05
N LEU A 47 14.48 -10.92 -7.23
CA LEU A 47 14.96 -12.24 -7.65
C LEU A 47 15.39 -12.24 -9.12
N PHE A 48 14.73 -11.45 -9.97
CA PHE A 48 14.95 -11.39 -11.41
C PHE A 48 15.26 -9.97 -11.89
N PRO A 49 16.49 -9.45 -11.67
CA PRO A 49 16.88 -8.12 -12.13
C PRO A 49 16.93 -7.98 -13.67
N GLN A 50 16.86 -9.10 -14.39
CA GLN A 50 16.81 -9.17 -15.86
C GLN A 50 15.51 -8.63 -16.47
N ILE A 51 14.39 -8.71 -15.75
CA ILE A 51 13.09 -8.21 -16.25
C ILE A 51 13.08 -6.67 -16.33
N PRO A 52 13.41 -5.92 -15.25
CA PRO A 52 13.42 -4.47 -15.31
C PRO A 52 14.55 -3.91 -16.19
N THR A 53 15.68 -4.60 -16.36
CA THR A 53 16.73 -4.21 -17.32
C THR A 53 16.22 -4.29 -18.76
N TYR A 54 15.61 -5.40 -19.16
CA TYR A 54 15.10 -5.58 -20.52
C TYR A 54 14.02 -4.54 -20.87
N ILE A 55 13.12 -4.25 -19.94
CA ILE A 55 12.06 -3.25 -20.13
C ILE A 55 12.65 -1.82 -20.14
N SER A 56 13.62 -1.54 -19.28
CA SER A 56 14.36 -0.26 -19.25
C SER A 56 15.01 0.02 -20.60
N ASP A 57 15.64 -0.98 -21.21
CA ASP A 57 16.33 -0.85 -22.50
C ASP A 57 15.35 -0.63 -23.65
N ILE A 58 14.21 -1.33 -23.66
CA ILE A 58 13.13 -1.15 -24.66
C ILE A 58 12.51 0.25 -24.56
N LEU A 59 12.27 0.72 -23.34
CA LEU A 59 11.67 2.04 -23.10
C LEU A 59 12.68 3.19 -23.26
N GLY A 60 13.97 2.89 -23.43
CA GLY A 60 15.02 3.89 -23.67
C GLY A 60 15.50 4.61 -22.40
N PHE A 61 15.36 4.01 -21.21
CA PHE A 61 15.92 4.56 -19.98
C PHE A 61 17.44 4.34 -19.93
N MET A 62 18.20 5.39 -19.61
CA MET A 62 19.66 5.33 -19.51
C MET A 62 20.19 4.40 -18.41
N SER A 63 19.38 4.11 -17.39
CA SER A 63 19.76 3.25 -16.28
C SER A 63 18.54 2.51 -15.74
N THR A 64 18.70 1.21 -15.48
CA THR A 64 17.68 0.37 -14.83
C THR A 64 17.22 0.94 -13.49
N SER A 65 18.12 1.62 -12.76
CA SER A 65 17.77 2.28 -11.50
C SER A 65 16.70 3.36 -11.71
N ASN A 66 16.81 4.17 -12.77
CA ASN A 66 15.84 5.23 -13.07
C ASN A 66 14.47 4.65 -13.44
N PHE A 67 14.45 3.56 -14.21
CA PHE A 67 13.21 2.85 -14.53
C PHE A 67 12.53 2.30 -13.27
N ILE A 68 13.30 1.67 -12.38
CA ILE A 68 12.79 1.18 -11.09
C ILE A 68 12.20 2.35 -10.28
N PHE A 69 12.93 3.46 -10.14
CA PHE A 69 12.41 4.63 -9.44
C PHE A 69 11.11 5.17 -10.04
N SER A 70 11.01 5.27 -11.36
CA SER A 70 9.78 5.70 -12.03
C SER A 70 8.61 4.76 -11.73
N ILE A 71 8.80 3.44 -11.75
CA ILE A 71 7.76 2.47 -11.36
C ILE A 71 7.35 2.68 -9.90
N PHE A 72 8.30 2.84 -8.99
CA PHE A 72 8.01 3.05 -7.57
C PHE A 72 7.22 4.33 -7.33
N ILE A 73 7.60 5.44 -7.97
CA ILE A 73 6.91 6.73 -7.86
C ILE A 73 5.49 6.61 -8.41
N PHE A 74 5.34 6.03 -9.60
CA PHE A 74 4.02 5.80 -10.21
C PHE A 74 3.13 4.95 -9.31
N PHE A 75 3.71 3.90 -8.72
CA PHE A 75 2.98 3.06 -7.81
C PHE A 75 2.59 3.79 -6.51
N LEU A 76 3.52 4.49 -5.88
CA LEU A 76 3.25 5.29 -4.68
C LEU A 76 2.14 6.31 -4.92
N TYR A 77 2.10 6.90 -6.12
CA TYR A 77 1.01 7.78 -6.53
C TYR A 77 -0.35 7.07 -6.54
N ILE A 78 -0.45 5.87 -7.12
CA ILE A 78 -1.68 5.07 -7.09
C ILE A 78 -2.08 4.74 -5.65
N LEU A 79 -1.12 4.33 -4.81
CA LEU A 79 -1.40 4.03 -3.41
C LEU A 79 -1.94 5.25 -2.65
N LEU A 80 -1.33 6.42 -2.89
CA LEU A 80 -1.78 7.68 -2.32
C LEU A 80 -3.19 8.05 -2.81
N PHE A 81 -3.48 7.82 -4.09
CA PHE A 81 -4.80 8.04 -4.66
C PHE A 81 -5.87 7.15 -4.04
N VAL A 82 -5.57 5.85 -3.85
CA VAL A 82 -6.47 4.91 -3.17
C VAL A 82 -6.73 5.34 -1.72
N GLN A 83 -5.70 5.76 -1.00
CA GLN A 83 -5.86 6.31 0.36
C GLN A 83 -6.73 7.57 0.36
N SER A 84 -6.54 8.47 -0.61
CA SER A 84 -7.37 9.67 -0.75
C SER A 84 -8.86 9.33 -0.90
N ILE A 85 -9.19 8.30 -1.69
CA ILE A 85 -10.57 7.81 -1.83
C ILE A 85 -11.10 7.26 -0.50
N GLN A 86 -10.31 6.47 0.22
CA GLN A 86 -10.72 5.91 1.52
C GLN A 86 -10.98 7.02 2.55
N ILE A 87 -10.10 8.02 2.60
CA ILE A 87 -10.25 9.20 3.47
C ILE A 87 -11.53 9.96 3.11
N SER A 88 -11.82 10.14 1.82
CA SER A 88 -13.04 10.81 1.35
C SER A 88 -14.30 10.08 1.83
N LYS A 89 -14.37 8.75 1.66
CA LYS A 89 -15.48 7.92 2.16
C LYS A 89 -15.64 7.99 3.68
N LEU A 90 -14.53 8.02 4.41
CA LEU A 90 -14.56 8.12 5.87
C LEU A 90 -15.12 9.48 6.32
N LYS A 91 -14.72 10.56 5.65
CA LYS A 91 -15.23 11.91 5.90
C LYS A 91 -16.74 12.02 5.64
N GLU A 92 -17.23 11.37 4.60
CA GLU A 92 -18.67 11.33 4.30
C GLU A 92 -19.47 10.59 5.39
N LYS A 93 -19.02 9.40 5.80
CA LYS A 93 -19.61 8.65 6.93
C LYS A 93 -19.61 9.45 8.23
N GLN A 94 -18.53 10.18 8.50
CA GLN A 94 -18.44 11.04 9.68
C GLN A 94 -19.48 12.17 9.62
N LYS A 95 -19.66 12.80 8.45
CA LYS A 95 -20.68 13.84 8.23
C LYS A 95 -22.09 13.29 8.46
N GLU A 96 -22.41 12.11 7.94
CA GLU A 96 -23.70 11.46 8.17
C GLU A 96 -23.95 11.17 9.66
N LEU A 97 -22.92 10.70 10.37
CA LEU A 97 -23.02 10.40 11.80
C LEU A 97 -23.28 11.66 12.62
N ILE A 98 -22.58 12.75 12.31
CA ILE A 98 -22.80 14.06 12.95
C ILE A 98 -24.24 14.52 12.70
N GLN A 99 -24.73 14.43 11.46
CA GLN A 99 -26.11 14.80 11.12
C GLN A 99 -27.13 13.98 11.90
N LYS A 100 -26.96 12.65 11.98
CA LYS A 100 -27.84 11.78 12.77
C LYS A 100 -27.85 12.16 14.25
N LEU A 101 -26.69 12.49 14.80
CA LEU A 101 -26.57 12.95 16.19
C LEU A 101 -27.32 14.27 16.41
N SER A 102 -27.13 15.25 15.53
CA SER A 102 -27.80 16.56 15.62
C SER A 102 -29.33 16.45 15.51
N LEU A 103 -29.85 15.60 14.61
CA LEU A 103 -31.29 15.35 14.51
C LEU A 103 -31.82 14.66 15.77
N LYS A 104 -31.07 13.69 16.32
CA LYS A 104 -31.44 12.99 17.56
C LYS A 104 -31.53 13.97 18.74
N GLU A 105 -30.51 14.81 18.92
CA GLU A 105 -30.48 15.84 19.98
C GLU A 105 -31.58 16.89 19.82
N LYS A 106 -31.98 17.20 18.59
CA LYS A 106 -33.11 18.11 18.33
C LYS A 106 -34.43 17.46 18.74
N ASN A 107 -34.69 16.23 18.32
CA ASN A 107 -35.92 15.51 18.65
C ASN A 107 -36.07 15.29 20.17
N GLU A 108 -34.97 14.99 20.86
CA GLU A 108 -34.98 14.86 22.33
C GLU A 108 -35.33 16.18 23.02
N ARG A 109 -34.86 17.33 22.50
CA ARG A 109 -35.21 18.66 23.01
C ARG A 109 -36.67 19.01 22.76
N ASP A 110 -37.19 18.71 21.58
CA ASP A 110 -38.59 18.99 21.22
C ASP A 110 -39.55 18.10 22.03
N SER A 111 -39.18 16.86 22.38
CA SER A 111 -39.99 15.95 23.21
C SER A 111 -40.08 16.32 24.70
N LYS A 112 -39.19 17.20 25.18
CA LYS A 112 -39.13 17.66 26.58
C LYS A 112 -39.82 19.02 26.79
N LYS A 113 -40.31 19.65 25.72
CA LYS A 113 -41.11 20.88 25.76
C LYS A 113 -42.59 20.54 25.70
#